data_AF-A0A1I7T136-F1
#
_entry.id   AF-A0A1I7T136-F1
#
_cell.length_a   1.000
_cell.length_b   1.000
_cell.length_c   1.000
_cell.angle_alpha   90.00
_cell.angle_beta   90.00
_cell.angle_gamma   90.00
#
_symmetry.space_group_name_H-M   'P 1'
#
loop_
_entity.id
_entity.type
_entity.pdbx_description
1 polymer ?
#
loop_
_entity_poly.entity_id
_entity_poly.type
_entity_poly.pdbx_seq_one_letter_code
_entity_poly.pdbx_strand_id
1 'polypeptide(L)'
;MSVADNDEQISGNFVKVATTGYSFTDANGKRVAKYGIFWGKDDPRNGIRTLPDGSSKVAAMLTAILEAINVAREEDPPPSLMIYSDLDTSETLLHDLSIWAKRDFYTRNHDHKLKNAEILHDIFIAVQGLHLKIVHKPTVTDDKRNVVTTAIMKSINERLNKKEEEKQAEKETNEGKEIYCRTDNPVDSVAKIEVRVGTTLDKTGNVIDTETFKNENWPSVYVSAKCDNNNGFISAGYCTHWPDGHVGGGKSFRFAPFPVTLFRAELAAIEEALKQAVDAEFENVTVITSSAHFMLGWRSQWTRTFDEHKPFTSRAFYERIQDLCGKLKQAHFRYEENSSNSEIGKELEKKCSQGLSYVLIGKDTSEYELEVGDLVKEKEYRHEGVPIVRLFKTGTSMNAGFVWEDEKREGVSCCGTPSVLNRILEEAIERNESDIIIRADSEKLIKSFEAHLEVWRRNGWRNSQHKRIGKSAEWEKAWKLKQKVNVTWEIMDTIDEDDRLQNKRIPVYQKEQ
;
A
#
# COMPACT_ATOMS: atom_id res chain seq x y z
N MET A 1 -21.31 44.08 -29.61
CA MET A 1 -21.95 42.92 -30.25
C MET A 1 -20.95 41.75 -30.17
N SER A 2 -20.76 41.10 -29.03
CA SER A 2 -21.66 40.16 -28.32
C SER A 2 -21.76 38.79 -29.01
N VAL A 3 -20.78 37.92 -28.76
CA VAL A 3 -20.98 36.48 -28.48
C VAL A 3 -19.90 36.04 -27.48
N ALA A 4 -19.74 36.83 -26.43
CA ALA A 4 -19.02 36.47 -25.21
C ALA A 4 -20.02 36.71 -24.08
N ASP A 5 -20.02 35.85 -23.08
CA ASP A 5 -20.94 35.81 -21.94
C ASP A 5 -22.32 35.20 -22.26
N ASN A 6 -22.43 33.88 -22.14
CA ASN A 6 -23.66 33.24 -21.65
C ASN A 6 -23.57 31.74 -21.26
N ASP A 7 -22.39 31.12 -21.23
CA ASP A 7 -22.24 29.73 -20.72
C ASP A 7 -21.69 29.64 -19.29
N GLU A 8 -21.55 30.76 -18.57
CA GLU A 8 -21.00 30.78 -17.21
C GLU A 8 -22.06 30.67 -16.08
N GLN A 9 -23.28 30.27 -16.41
CA GLN A 9 -24.32 30.00 -15.41
C GLN A 9 -24.96 28.65 -15.70
N ILE A 10 -24.41 27.63 -15.04
CA ILE A 10 -24.99 26.38 -14.51
C ILE A 10 -23.88 25.32 -14.56
N SER A 11 -23.03 25.22 -13.53
CA SER A 11 -22.40 23.94 -13.17
C SER A 11 -21.78 24.06 -11.78
N GLY A 12 -21.93 23.03 -10.93
CA GLY A 12 -21.34 23.00 -9.60
C GLY A 12 -19.81 23.16 -9.62
N ASN A 13 -19.20 23.42 -8.46
CA ASN A 13 -17.74 23.59 -8.32
C ASN A 13 -16.98 22.35 -8.83
N PHE A 14 -16.64 22.32 -10.12
CA PHE A 14 -15.82 21.27 -10.72
C PHE A 14 -14.34 21.64 -10.57
N VAL A 15 -13.56 20.73 -9.97
CA VAL A 15 -12.10 20.78 -10.01
C VAL A 15 -11.65 20.43 -11.42
N LYS A 16 -10.87 21.33 -12.04
CA LYS A 16 -10.39 21.18 -13.41
C LYS A 16 -9.04 20.46 -13.42
N VAL A 17 -8.91 19.46 -14.29
CA VAL A 17 -7.65 18.75 -14.52
C VAL A 17 -7.45 18.53 -16.01
N ALA A 18 -6.22 18.68 -16.50
CA ALA A 18 -5.84 18.37 -17.87
C ALA A 18 -4.99 17.11 -17.91
N THR A 19 -5.23 16.27 -18.90
CA THR A 19 -4.54 15.00 -19.12
C THR A 19 -4.03 14.93 -20.54
N THR A 20 -2.86 14.30 -20.74
CA THR A 20 -2.32 14.04 -22.07
C THR A 20 -1.51 12.74 -22.09
N GLY A 21 -1.40 12.10 -23.24
CA GLY A 21 -0.58 10.91 -23.44
C GLY A 21 0.11 10.90 -24.79
N TYR A 22 1.35 10.43 -24.83
CA TYR A 22 2.12 10.28 -26.06
C TYR A 22 2.94 9.00 -26.06
N SER A 23 3.31 8.52 -27.25
CA SER A 23 4.26 7.42 -27.40
C SER A 23 5.27 7.75 -28.47
N PHE A 24 6.52 7.38 -28.26
CA PHE A 24 7.62 7.56 -29.20
C PHE A 24 8.51 6.32 -29.19
N THR A 25 9.40 6.22 -30.16
CA THR A 25 10.43 5.18 -30.21
C THR A 25 11.72 5.77 -29.68
N ASP A 26 12.36 5.09 -28.72
CA ASP A 26 13.64 5.52 -28.18
C ASP A 26 14.82 5.20 -29.13
N ALA A 27 16.03 5.60 -28.74
CA ALA A 27 17.24 5.37 -29.53
C ALA A 27 17.57 3.88 -29.76
N ASN A 28 17.00 2.98 -28.95
CA ASN A 28 17.19 1.53 -29.05
C ASN A 28 16.08 0.85 -29.87
N GLY A 29 15.21 1.63 -30.54
CA GLY A 29 14.10 1.09 -31.32
C GLY A 29 12.91 0.64 -30.45
N LYS A 30 12.94 0.92 -29.14
CA LYS A 30 11.94 0.47 -28.18
C LYS A 30 10.82 1.51 -28.05
N ARG A 31 9.57 1.05 -28.09
CA ARG A 31 8.41 1.93 -27.95
C ARG A 31 8.21 2.30 -26.48
N VAL A 32 8.29 3.60 -26.19
CA VAL A 32 8.07 4.19 -24.87
C VAL A 32 6.82 5.05 -24.92
N ALA A 33 5.91 4.85 -23.96
CA ALA A 33 4.73 5.71 -23.82
C ALA A 33 4.75 6.44 -22.48
N LYS A 34 4.35 7.71 -22.51
CA LYS A 34 4.31 8.59 -21.35
C LYS A 34 3.00 9.34 -21.30
N TYR A 35 2.56 9.69 -20.11
CA TYR A 35 1.40 10.53 -19.92
C TYR A 35 1.65 11.58 -18.83
N GLY A 36 0.86 12.64 -18.87
CA GLY A 36 0.94 13.75 -17.93
C GLY A 36 -0.43 14.16 -17.41
N ILE A 37 -0.45 14.65 -16.18
CA ILE A 37 -1.63 15.17 -15.50
C ILE A 37 -1.28 16.54 -14.93
N PHE A 38 -2.16 17.50 -15.15
CA PHE A 38 -1.97 18.88 -14.75
C PHE A 38 -3.23 19.42 -14.08
N TRP A 39 -3.15 19.67 -12.79
CA TRP A 39 -4.23 20.18 -11.93
C TRP A 39 -4.19 21.70 -11.79
N GLY A 40 -3.04 22.31 -12.04
CA GLY A 40 -2.84 23.76 -11.90
C GLY A 40 -1.37 24.10 -11.76
N LYS A 41 -1.03 25.39 -11.86
CA LYS A 41 0.36 25.83 -11.67
C LYS A 41 0.82 25.48 -10.25
N ASP A 42 1.99 24.86 -10.14
CA ASP A 42 2.61 24.45 -8.87
C ASP A 42 1.80 23.47 -8.00
N ASP A 43 0.78 22.81 -8.58
CA ASP A 43 0.00 21.79 -7.88
C ASP A 43 0.83 20.51 -7.67
N PRO A 44 0.94 19.99 -6.43
CA PRO A 44 1.76 18.81 -6.13
C PRO A 44 1.22 17.51 -6.75
N ARG A 45 -0.04 17.50 -7.21
CA ARG A 45 -0.65 16.37 -7.93
C ARG A 45 -0.23 16.32 -9.40
N ASN A 46 0.48 17.34 -9.90
CA ASN A 46 1.02 17.33 -11.24
C ASN A 46 2.07 16.23 -11.38
N GLY A 47 2.02 15.51 -12.50
CA GLY A 47 2.93 14.39 -12.72
C GLY A 47 3.09 14.04 -14.18
N ILE A 48 4.25 13.46 -14.50
CA ILE A 48 4.52 12.80 -15.77
C ILE A 48 4.98 11.38 -15.44
N ARG A 49 4.37 10.39 -16.09
CA ARG A 49 4.68 8.98 -15.87
C ARG A 49 5.02 8.28 -17.18
N THR A 50 5.79 7.21 -17.06
CA THR A 50 6.12 6.30 -18.18
C THR A 50 5.37 5.01 -17.98
N LEU A 51 4.69 4.53 -19.01
CA LEU A 51 4.04 3.22 -19.04
C LEU A 51 5.05 2.10 -19.36
N PRO A 52 4.72 0.84 -19.06
CA PRO A 52 5.51 -0.30 -19.48
C PRO A 52 5.83 -0.27 -20.97
N ASP A 53 6.97 -0.83 -21.30
CA ASP A 53 7.47 -0.83 -22.67
C ASP A 53 6.51 -1.50 -23.64
N GLY A 54 6.41 -0.97 -24.87
CA GLY A 54 5.46 -1.44 -25.87
C GLY A 54 4.07 -0.79 -25.76
N SER A 55 3.78 -0.05 -24.69
CA SER A 55 2.51 0.65 -24.51
C SER A 55 2.20 1.65 -25.63
N SER A 56 0.91 1.84 -25.89
CA SER A 56 0.45 2.75 -26.95
C SER A 56 0.16 4.18 -26.44
N LYS A 57 0.13 5.16 -27.36
CA LYS A 57 -0.35 6.52 -27.08
C LYS A 57 -1.74 6.52 -26.43
N VAL A 58 -2.66 5.69 -26.94
CA VAL A 58 -4.03 5.58 -26.41
C VAL A 58 -4.03 5.00 -25.00
N ALA A 59 -3.20 3.98 -24.74
CA ALA A 59 -3.05 3.45 -23.38
C ALA A 59 -2.54 4.52 -22.41
N ALA A 60 -1.58 5.36 -22.84
CA ALA A 60 -1.07 6.47 -22.05
C ALA A 60 -2.17 7.50 -21.73
N MET A 61 -2.96 7.90 -22.72
CA MET A 61 -4.08 8.84 -22.54
C MET A 61 -5.16 8.28 -21.58
N LEU A 62 -5.57 7.03 -21.77
CA LEU A 62 -6.54 6.37 -20.88
C LEU A 62 -6.01 6.26 -19.46
N THR A 63 -4.73 5.93 -19.28
CA THR A 63 -4.10 5.86 -17.95
C THR A 63 -4.06 7.24 -17.29
N ALA A 64 -3.80 8.31 -18.04
CA ALA A 64 -3.82 9.68 -17.51
C ALA A 64 -5.20 10.05 -16.95
N ILE A 65 -6.28 9.67 -17.66
CA ILE A 65 -7.66 9.87 -17.21
C ILE A 65 -7.92 9.05 -15.94
N LEU A 66 -7.56 7.76 -15.94
CA LEU A 66 -7.74 6.87 -14.79
C LEU A 66 -7.04 7.41 -13.54
N GLU A 67 -5.81 7.86 -13.68
CA GLU A 67 -5.06 8.41 -12.55
C GLU A 67 -5.65 9.72 -12.05
N ALA A 68 -6.09 10.61 -12.94
CA ALA A 68 -6.75 11.84 -12.52
C ALA A 68 -8.01 11.54 -11.67
N ILE A 69 -8.77 10.52 -12.06
CA ILE A 69 -9.94 10.05 -11.30
C ILE A 69 -9.51 9.48 -9.94
N ASN A 70 -8.48 8.63 -9.89
CA ASN A 70 -8.02 8.02 -8.65
C ASN A 70 -7.49 9.04 -7.65
N VAL A 71 -6.76 10.06 -8.11
CA VAL A 71 -6.30 11.17 -7.27
C VAL A 71 -7.47 11.93 -6.68
N ALA A 72 -8.53 12.21 -7.46
CA ALA A 72 -9.73 12.86 -6.94
C ALA A 72 -10.45 11.98 -5.89
N ARG A 73 -10.45 10.66 -6.04
CA ARG A 73 -11.09 9.74 -5.08
C ARG A 73 -10.41 9.67 -3.71
N GLU A 74 -9.15 10.07 -3.63
CA GLU A 74 -8.44 10.11 -2.34
C GLU A 74 -8.89 11.29 -1.46
N GLU A 75 -9.61 12.25 -2.03
CA GLU A 75 -10.22 13.37 -1.31
C GLU A 75 -11.58 12.95 -0.71
N ASP A 76 -11.89 13.39 0.51
CA ASP A 76 -13.16 13.12 1.19
C ASP A 76 -13.85 14.44 1.64
N PRO A 77 -15.02 14.78 1.07
CA PRO A 77 -15.72 14.05 0.00
C PRO A 77 -14.99 14.21 -1.36
N PRO A 78 -15.12 13.24 -2.29
CA PRO A 78 -14.52 13.36 -3.62
C PRO A 78 -15.05 14.60 -4.35
N PRO A 79 -14.16 15.43 -4.96
CA PRO A 79 -14.59 16.61 -5.68
C PRO A 79 -15.36 16.22 -6.95
N SER A 80 -16.24 17.12 -7.38
CA SER A 80 -16.76 17.05 -8.74
C SER A 80 -15.61 17.33 -9.72
N LEU A 81 -15.37 16.47 -10.71
CA LEU A 81 -14.16 16.54 -11.54
C LEU A 81 -14.47 16.88 -13.01
N MET A 82 -13.74 17.84 -13.58
CA MET A 82 -13.78 18.15 -15.01
C MET A 82 -12.42 17.85 -15.65
N ILE A 83 -12.36 16.74 -16.40
CA ILE A 83 -11.15 16.26 -17.05
C ILE A 83 -11.11 16.75 -18.49
N TYR A 84 -10.09 17.54 -18.83
CA TYR A 84 -9.76 17.89 -20.21
C TYR A 84 -8.76 16.86 -20.75
N SER A 85 -9.10 16.18 -21.84
CA SER A 85 -8.23 15.17 -22.45
C SER A 85 -8.10 15.39 -23.95
N ASP A 86 -6.91 15.14 -24.48
CA ASP A 86 -6.62 15.13 -25.91
C ASP A 86 -6.89 13.77 -26.57
N LEU A 87 -7.52 12.84 -25.84
CA LEU A 87 -8.08 11.62 -26.43
C LEU A 87 -9.33 11.96 -27.26
N ASP A 88 -9.32 11.59 -28.54
CA ASP A 88 -10.40 11.91 -29.50
C ASP A 88 -11.78 11.39 -29.06
N THR A 89 -11.82 10.24 -28.38
CA THR A 89 -13.06 9.62 -27.90
C THR A 89 -13.41 9.98 -26.45
N SER A 90 -12.81 11.03 -25.89
CA SER A 90 -12.94 11.34 -24.46
C SER A 90 -14.35 11.80 -24.06
N GLU A 91 -15.09 12.47 -24.95
CA GLU A 91 -16.46 12.93 -24.69
C GLU A 91 -17.47 11.78 -24.60
N THR A 92 -17.29 10.74 -25.42
CA THR A 92 -18.16 9.56 -25.40
C THR A 92 -17.68 8.49 -24.44
N LEU A 93 -16.49 8.63 -23.86
CA LEU A 93 -15.82 7.58 -23.07
C LEU A 93 -16.72 7.04 -21.96
N LEU A 94 -17.35 7.91 -21.16
CA LEU A 94 -18.21 7.45 -20.05
C LEU A 94 -19.45 6.68 -20.52
N HIS A 95 -20.06 7.14 -21.60
CA HIS A 95 -21.18 6.46 -22.24
C HIS A 95 -20.73 5.09 -22.78
N ASP A 96 -19.61 5.05 -23.50
CA ASP A 96 -19.10 3.85 -24.15
C ASP A 96 -18.63 2.81 -23.13
N LEU A 97 -18.02 3.23 -22.01
CA LEU A 97 -17.67 2.36 -20.89
C LEU A 97 -18.89 1.60 -20.36
N SER A 98 -20.04 2.26 -20.24
CA SER A 98 -21.28 1.61 -19.79
C SER A 98 -21.78 0.54 -20.77
N ILE A 99 -21.58 0.75 -22.07
CA ILE A 99 -21.94 -0.21 -23.12
C ILE A 99 -20.96 -1.38 -23.11
N TRP A 100 -19.66 -1.10 -22.99
CA TRP A 100 -18.61 -2.12 -22.98
C TRP A 100 -18.67 -2.99 -21.73
N ALA A 101 -19.01 -2.41 -20.57
CA ALA A 101 -19.17 -3.16 -19.33
C ALA A 101 -20.25 -4.25 -19.42
N LYS A 102 -21.35 -4.03 -20.17
CA LYS A 102 -22.42 -5.03 -20.37
C LYS A 102 -21.95 -6.29 -21.11
N ARG A 103 -20.83 -6.22 -21.81
CA ARG A 103 -20.23 -7.31 -22.59
C ARG A 103 -18.81 -7.63 -22.12
N ASP A 104 -18.52 -7.35 -20.86
CA ASP A 104 -17.22 -7.58 -20.21
C ASP A 104 -16.02 -7.06 -21.03
N PHE A 105 -16.20 -5.91 -21.69
CA PHE A 105 -15.18 -5.28 -22.54
C PHE A 105 -14.69 -6.17 -23.70
N TYR A 106 -15.55 -7.04 -24.23
CA TYR A 106 -15.34 -7.71 -25.52
C TYR A 106 -15.87 -6.86 -26.69
N THR A 107 -15.47 -7.21 -27.91
CA THR A 107 -16.07 -6.64 -29.12
C THR A 107 -17.57 -6.98 -29.21
N ARG A 108 -18.30 -6.30 -30.10
CA ARG A 108 -19.76 -6.49 -30.24
C ARG A 108 -20.14 -7.94 -30.55
N ASN A 109 -19.28 -8.63 -31.30
CA ASN A 109 -19.47 -10.02 -31.70
C ASN A 109 -18.91 -11.02 -30.67
N HIS A 110 -18.28 -10.54 -29.58
CA HIS A 110 -17.61 -11.35 -28.55
C HIS A 110 -16.38 -12.13 -29.04
N ASP A 111 -15.86 -11.81 -30.22
CA ASP A 111 -14.74 -12.54 -30.84
C ASP A 111 -13.41 -12.34 -30.09
N HIS A 112 -13.16 -11.13 -29.57
CA HIS A 112 -11.93 -10.80 -28.85
C HIS A 112 -12.15 -9.65 -27.86
N LYS A 113 -11.27 -9.55 -26.87
CA LYS A 113 -11.29 -8.47 -25.87
C LYS A 113 -10.92 -7.14 -26.53
N LEU A 114 -11.53 -6.04 -26.09
CA LEU A 114 -11.21 -4.70 -26.58
C LEU A 114 -9.74 -4.36 -26.29
N LYS A 115 -9.14 -3.55 -27.16
CA LYS A 115 -7.79 -3.02 -26.90
C LYS A 115 -7.82 -2.15 -25.64
N ASN A 116 -6.84 -2.34 -24.76
CA ASN A 116 -6.76 -1.69 -23.45
C ASN A 116 -7.97 -2.00 -22.53
N ALA A 117 -8.63 -3.15 -22.70
CA ALA A 117 -9.81 -3.51 -21.92
C ALA A 117 -9.60 -3.47 -20.41
N GLU A 118 -8.39 -3.78 -19.93
CA GLU A 118 -8.05 -3.69 -18.50
C GLU A 118 -8.13 -2.24 -18.01
N ILE A 119 -7.47 -1.30 -18.70
CA ILE A 119 -7.52 0.13 -18.35
C ILE A 119 -8.95 0.66 -18.44
N LEU A 120 -9.70 0.25 -19.45
CA LEU A 120 -11.11 0.64 -19.62
C LEU A 120 -11.98 0.10 -18.48
N HIS A 121 -11.77 -1.14 -18.08
CA HIS A 121 -12.44 -1.72 -16.92
C HIS A 121 -12.13 -0.93 -15.64
N ASP A 122 -10.87 -0.61 -15.40
CA ASP A 122 -10.45 0.17 -14.23
C ASP A 122 -11.09 1.55 -14.22
N ILE A 123 -11.16 2.24 -15.37
CA ILE A 123 -11.86 3.53 -15.47
C ILE A 123 -13.35 3.33 -15.15
N PHE A 124 -14.02 2.31 -15.70
CA PHE A 124 -15.43 2.05 -15.45
C PHE A 124 -15.74 1.85 -13.96
N ILE A 125 -14.85 1.18 -13.22
CA ILE A 125 -14.98 1.02 -11.77
C ILE A 125 -14.67 2.32 -11.04
N ALA A 126 -13.62 3.04 -11.44
CA ALA A 126 -13.17 4.25 -10.79
C ALA A 126 -14.19 5.40 -10.91
N VAL A 127 -14.96 5.47 -12.00
CA VAL A 127 -15.98 6.52 -12.19
C VAL A 127 -17.25 6.31 -11.35
N GLN A 128 -17.48 5.11 -10.80
CA GLN A 128 -18.70 4.82 -10.03
C GLN A 128 -18.79 5.68 -8.77
N GLY A 129 -19.92 6.39 -8.62
CA GLY A 129 -20.19 7.24 -7.46
C GLY A 129 -19.49 8.60 -7.49
N LEU A 130 -18.84 8.97 -8.60
CA LEU A 130 -18.23 10.28 -8.78
C LEU A 130 -19.06 11.17 -9.71
N HIS A 131 -19.11 12.45 -9.37
CA HIS A 131 -19.65 13.46 -10.26
C HIS A 131 -18.54 13.99 -11.16
N LEU A 132 -18.41 13.50 -12.39
CA LEU A 132 -17.36 13.93 -13.30
C LEU A 132 -17.80 14.13 -14.74
N LYS A 133 -17.09 15.01 -15.44
CA LYS A 133 -17.26 15.29 -16.87
C LYS A 133 -15.91 15.18 -17.57
N ILE A 134 -15.84 14.45 -18.67
CA ILE A 134 -14.66 14.39 -19.53
C ILE A 134 -14.95 15.20 -20.79
N VAL A 135 -14.06 16.14 -21.12
CA VAL A 135 -14.19 17.06 -22.24
C VAL A 135 -13.00 16.88 -23.18
N HIS A 136 -13.28 16.72 -24.47
CA HIS A 136 -12.21 16.66 -25.45
C HIS A 136 -11.60 18.05 -25.62
N LYS A 137 -10.28 18.12 -25.52
CA LYS A 137 -9.52 19.33 -25.78
C LYS A 137 -8.36 18.98 -26.71
N PRO A 138 -8.44 19.29 -28.01
CA PRO A 138 -7.41 18.92 -28.96
C PRO A 138 -6.08 19.60 -28.58
N THR A 139 -4.98 18.89 -28.83
CA THR A 139 -3.64 19.47 -28.71
C THR A 139 -3.53 20.60 -29.73
N VAL A 140 -3.38 21.85 -29.29
CA VAL A 140 -3.27 23.00 -30.20
C VAL A 140 -1.99 22.85 -31.03
N THR A 141 -2.15 22.43 -32.29
CA THR A 141 -1.12 22.42 -33.32
C THR A 141 -1.07 23.80 -33.96
N ASP A 142 -0.52 24.77 -33.24
CA ASP A 142 -0.09 26.02 -33.86
C ASP A 142 1.42 26.14 -33.70
N ASP A 143 2.09 26.33 -34.83
CA ASP A 143 3.51 26.08 -35.08
C ASP A 143 4.42 27.15 -34.47
N LYS A 144 4.28 27.37 -33.16
CA LYS A 144 5.23 28.08 -32.30
C LYS A 144 5.54 27.15 -31.14
N ARG A 145 6.66 26.42 -31.26
CA ARG A 145 7.28 25.56 -30.24
C ARG A 145 6.58 25.65 -28.89
N ASN A 146 5.69 24.69 -28.68
CA ASN A 146 4.89 24.45 -27.49
C ASN A 146 5.49 25.13 -26.25
N VAL A 147 4.79 26.14 -25.71
CA VAL A 147 5.29 27.00 -24.63
C VAL A 147 5.73 26.18 -23.41
N VAL A 148 5.09 25.03 -23.19
CA VAL A 148 5.47 24.04 -22.18
C VAL A 148 6.81 23.41 -22.53
N THR A 149 7.01 22.93 -23.76
CA THR A 149 8.29 22.37 -24.22
C THR A 149 9.41 23.41 -24.22
N THR A 150 9.12 24.67 -24.57
CA THR A 150 10.11 25.76 -24.58
C THR A 150 10.48 26.19 -23.16
N ALA A 151 9.51 26.28 -22.23
CA ALA A 151 9.77 26.54 -20.83
C ALA A 151 10.52 25.39 -20.15
N ILE A 152 10.20 24.14 -20.50
CA ILE A 152 10.90 22.94 -20.04
C ILE A 152 12.35 22.94 -20.55
N MET A 153 12.57 23.14 -21.85
CA MET A 153 13.91 23.17 -22.45
C MET A 153 14.74 24.36 -21.95
N LYS A 154 14.11 25.51 -21.72
CA LYS A 154 14.76 26.68 -21.09
C LYS A 154 15.17 26.37 -19.65
N SER A 155 14.29 25.75 -18.84
CA SER A 155 14.62 25.35 -17.46
C SER A 155 15.69 24.25 -17.41
N ILE A 156 15.72 23.35 -18.40
CA ILE A 156 16.73 22.30 -18.53
C ILE A 156 18.07 22.90 -18.94
N ASN A 157 18.09 23.81 -19.92
CA ASN A 157 19.31 24.52 -20.32
C ASN A 157 19.84 25.43 -19.21
N GLU A 158 18.96 26.12 -18.48
CA GLU A 158 19.36 26.91 -17.31
C GLU A 158 19.96 26.01 -16.22
N ARG A 159 19.40 24.81 -15.97
CA ARG A 159 19.97 23.83 -15.02
C ARG A 159 21.28 23.19 -15.51
N LEU A 160 21.46 23.02 -16.83
CA LEU A 160 22.68 22.48 -17.39
C LEU A 160 23.81 23.50 -17.37
N ASN A 161 23.53 24.76 -17.74
CA ASN A 161 24.50 25.84 -17.65
C ASN A 161 24.90 26.13 -16.20
N LYS A 162 23.93 26.12 -15.27
CA LYS A 162 24.22 26.28 -13.84
C LYS A 162 25.07 25.14 -13.27
N LYS A 163 24.86 23.90 -13.76
CA LYS A 163 25.72 22.74 -13.42
C LYS A 163 27.12 22.81 -14.04
N GLU A 164 27.29 23.47 -15.18
CA GLU A 164 28.62 23.70 -15.77
C GLU A 164 29.39 24.81 -15.04
N GLU A 165 28.69 25.88 -14.63
CA GLU A 165 29.23 26.95 -13.78
C GLU A 165 29.59 26.44 -12.37
N GLU A 166 28.72 25.61 -11.75
CA GLU A 166 28.97 24.95 -10.46
C GLU A 166 30.15 23.97 -10.52
N LYS A 167 30.31 23.23 -11.64
CA LYS A 167 31.48 22.35 -11.87
C LYS A 167 32.80 23.11 -12.10
N GLN A 168 32.73 24.36 -12.58
CA GLN A 168 33.91 25.23 -12.67
C GLN A 168 34.25 25.85 -11.31
N ALA A 169 33.25 26.19 -10.49
CA ALA A 169 33.45 26.70 -9.12
C ALA A 169 33.94 25.62 -8.12
N GLU A 170 33.49 24.37 -8.27
CA GLU A 170 33.91 23.23 -7.42
C GLU A 170 35.36 22.77 -7.69
N LYS A 171 35.98 23.19 -8.80
CA LYS A 171 37.41 22.94 -9.05
C LYS A 171 38.35 23.90 -8.30
N GLU A 172 37.82 25.00 -7.74
CA GLU A 172 38.64 26.00 -7.04
C GLU A 172 38.53 25.94 -5.50
N THR A 173 37.67 25.09 -4.92
CA THR A 173 37.35 25.15 -3.47
C THR A 173 37.25 23.80 -2.74
N ASN A 174 37.89 22.74 -3.21
CA ASN A 174 37.88 21.45 -2.51
C ASN A 174 39.07 21.26 -1.55
N GLU A 175 38.97 21.86 -0.37
CA GLU A 175 39.49 21.28 0.88
C GLU A 175 38.35 21.20 1.92
N GLY A 176 37.78 19.99 2.07
CA GLY A 176 37.06 19.56 3.27
C GLY A 176 35.60 19.99 3.41
N LYS A 177 34.67 19.11 3.01
CA LYS A 177 33.43 18.71 3.74
C LYS A 177 32.53 17.88 2.82
N GLU A 178 32.43 16.58 3.06
CA GLU A 178 31.38 15.74 2.49
C GLU A 178 30.07 15.97 3.26
N ILE A 179 29.06 16.52 2.58
CA ILE A 179 27.66 16.63 3.05
C ILE A 179 26.81 15.88 2.02
N TYR A 180 26.20 14.77 2.42
CA TYR A 180 25.29 14.01 1.56
C TYR A 180 23.87 14.64 1.55
N CYS A 181 23.48 15.09 0.35
CA CYS A 181 22.15 15.09 -0.27
C CYS A 181 20.91 15.38 0.60
N ARG A 182 20.65 16.67 0.89
CA ARG A 182 19.29 17.22 0.89
C ARG A 182 18.99 17.67 -0.54
N THR A 183 18.13 16.97 -1.27
CA THR A 183 17.63 17.48 -2.55
C THR A 183 16.45 18.40 -2.28
N ASP A 184 16.69 19.69 -2.45
CA ASP A 184 15.80 20.81 -2.18
C ASP A 184 14.41 20.65 -2.83
N ASN A 185 13.39 20.53 -2.00
CA ASN A 185 12.01 20.81 -2.38
C ASN A 185 11.76 22.32 -2.12
N PRO A 186 11.20 23.11 -3.04
CA PRO A 186 11.03 24.57 -2.83
C PRO A 186 10.10 24.94 -1.66
N VAL A 187 9.35 23.98 -1.11
CA VAL A 187 8.53 24.14 0.10
C VAL A 187 9.35 23.98 1.39
N ASP A 188 10.56 23.43 1.33
CA ASP A 188 11.48 23.36 2.48
C ASP A 188 11.98 24.75 2.92
N SER A 189 11.76 25.78 2.09
CA SER A 189 12.12 27.17 2.41
C SER A 189 11.18 27.84 3.44
N VAL A 190 9.98 27.29 3.70
CA VAL A 190 9.02 27.83 4.69
C VAL A 190 9.20 27.20 6.08
N ALA A 191 10.19 26.32 6.24
CA ALA A 191 10.30 25.46 7.39
C ALA A 191 11.73 25.35 7.93
N LYS A 192 12.32 26.47 8.38
CA LYS A 192 13.19 26.39 9.57
C LYS A 192 12.29 26.09 10.78
N ILE A 193 11.83 24.83 10.85
CA ILE A 193 10.99 24.30 11.92
C ILE A 193 11.91 23.85 13.05
N GLU A 194 11.94 24.57 14.18
CA GLU A 194 12.69 24.15 15.37
C GLU A 194 11.84 23.24 16.26
N VAL A 195 11.71 21.96 15.90
CA VAL A 195 11.42 20.91 16.91
C VAL A 195 12.74 20.58 17.58
N ARG A 196 12.86 20.78 18.90
CA ARG A 196 14.10 20.50 19.63
C ARG A 196 14.30 18.99 19.75
N VAL A 197 15.52 18.51 19.51
CA VAL A 197 15.91 17.11 19.77
C VAL A 197 15.54 16.72 21.21
N GLY A 198 14.94 15.56 21.37
CA GLY A 198 14.42 15.07 22.65
C GLY A 198 13.01 15.54 23.00
N THR A 199 12.36 16.34 22.15
CA THR A 199 10.93 16.67 22.33
C THR A 199 10.09 15.39 22.25
N THR A 200 9.31 15.12 23.29
CA THR A 200 8.36 13.99 23.32
C THR A 200 6.93 14.51 23.33
N LEU A 201 6.08 13.93 22.48
CA LEU A 201 4.64 14.20 22.39
C LEU A 201 3.84 12.97 22.82
N ASP A 202 2.73 13.18 23.52
CA ASP A 202 1.78 12.12 23.84
C ASP A 202 0.88 11.74 22.63
N LYS A 203 0.03 10.73 22.82
CA LYS A 203 -0.92 10.27 21.79
C LYS A 203 -1.99 11.29 21.39
N THR A 204 -2.04 12.45 22.05
CA THR A 204 -2.96 13.56 21.76
C THR A 204 -2.23 14.81 21.23
N GLY A 205 -0.90 14.77 21.14
CA GLY A 205 -0.07 15.85 20.64
C GLY A 205 0.48 16.81 21.70
N ASN A 206 0.29 16.53 22.99
CA ASN A 206 0.81 17.40 24.05
C ASN A 206 2.29 17.09 24.34
N VAL A 207 3.06 18.13 24.66
CA VAL A 207 4.46 18.00 25.06
C VAL A 207 4.54 17.38 26.45
N ILE A 208 5.37 16.35 26.59
CA ILE A 208 5.64 15.69 27.87
C ILE A 208 6.97 16.20 28.41
N ASP A 209 7.00 16.51 29.71
CA ASP A 209 8.22 16.93 30.39
C ASP A 209 9.25 15.79 30.41
N THR A 210 10.50 16.14 30.09
CA THR A 210 11.62 15.21 29.93
C THR A 210 11.98 14.51 31.25
N GLU A 211 11.72 15.14 32.39
CA GLU A 211 11.91 14.53 33.72
C GLU A 211 10.85 13.46 34.03
N THR A 212 9.62 13.65 33.57
CA THR A 212 8.53 12.69 33.76
C THR A 212 8.74 11.47 32.85
N PHE A 213 9.16 11.73 31.60
CA PHE A 213 9.41 10.69 30.60
C PHE A 213 10.62 9.80 30.92
N LYS A 214 11.70 10.34 31.49
CA LYS A 214 12.92 9.55 31.82
C LYS A 214 12.69 8.43 32.85
N ASN A 215 11.60 8.48 33.61
CA ASN A 215 11.26 7.47 34.60
C ASN A 215 10.41 6.32 34.02
N GLU A 216 10.02 6.39 32.75
CA GLU A 216 9.19 5.39 32.10
C GLU A 216 10.02 4.46 31.19
N ASN A 217 10.21 3.22 31.62
CA ASN A 217 10.97 2.22 30.85
C ASN A 217 10.08 1.53 29.80
N TRP A 218 9.58 2.30 28.84
CA TRP A 218 8.69 1.77 27.79
C TRP A 218 9.48 1.20 26.61
N PRO A 219 8.98 0.14 25.94
CA PRO A 219 9.54 -0.36 24.71
C PRO A 219 9.70 0.77 23.68
N SER A 220 10.91 0.91 23.16
CA SER A 220 11.25 1.97 22.20
C SER A 220 11.48 1.39 20.81
N VAL A 221 10.91 2.03 19.80
CA VAL A 221 11.05 1.65 18.39
C VAL A 221 11.53 2.83 17.58
N TYR A 222 12.66 2.65 16.90
CA TYR A 222 13.20 3.63 15.98
C TYR A 222 12.59 3.43 14.61
N VAL A 223 12.19 4.52 13.97
CA VAL A 223 11.64 4.51 12.62
C VAL A 223 12.43 5.44 11.71
N SER A 224 12.62 5.02 10.47
CA SER A 224 13.30 5.82 9.46
C SER A 224 12.79 5.51 8.07
N ALA A 225 12.99 6.46 7.16
CA ALA A 225 12.69 6.31 5.75
C ALA A 225 13.82 6.91 4.90
N LYS A 226 13.99 6.35 3.71
CA LYS A 226 14.95 6.83 2.70
C LYS A 226 14.25 6.89 1.37
N CYS A 227 14.39 8.02 0.69
CA CYS A 227 14.00 8.16 -0.71
C CYS A 227 15.23 8.13 -1.61
N ASP A 228 15.08 7.55 -2.79
CA ASP A 228 16.06 7.58 -3.84
C ASP A 228 15.41 8.02 -5.16
N ASN A 229 16.09 8.89 -5.92
CA ASN A 229 15.59 9.45 -7.17
C ASN A 229 16.49 9.02 -8.33
N ASN A 230 16.05 8.01 -9.08
CA ASN A 230 16.75 7.52 -10.25
C ASN A 230 16.09 8.05 -11.51
N ASN A 231 16.69 9.07 -12.13
CA ASN A 231 16.25 9.66 -13.40
C ASN A 231 14.77 10.10 -13.41
N GLY A 232 14.27 10.64 -12.30
CA GLY A 232 12.89 11.11 -12.15
C GLY A 232 11.93 10.07 -11.55
N PHE A 233 12.40 8.85 -11.27
CA PHE A 233 11.66 7.85 -10.51
C PHE A 233 12.04 7.95 -9.04
N ILE A 234 11.12 8.48 -8.23
CA ILE A 234 11.26 8.50 -6.78
C ILE A 234 10.81 7.15 -6.24
N SER A 235 11.72 6.50 -5.53
CA SER A 235 11.47 5.29 -4.76
C SER A 235 11.70 5.56 -3.28
N ALA A 236 11.03 4.82 -2.40
CA ALA A 236 11.26 4.95 -0.97
C ALA A 236 11.28 3.59 -0.29
N GLY A 237 12.15 3.46 0.70
CA GLY A 237 12.19 2.37 1.65
C GLY A 237 11.99 2.95 3.05
N TYR A 238 11.33 2.20 3.92
CA TYR A 238 11.14 2.58 5.31
C TYR A 238 11.36 1.38 6.23
N CYS A 239 11.60 1.62 7.50
CA CYS A 239 11.88 0.54 8.44
C CYS A 239 11.44 0.85 9.87
N THR A 240 11.38 -0.22 10.66
CA THR A 240 11.29 -0.19 12.12
C THR A 240 12.52 -0.91 12.70
N HIS A 241 12.98 -0.45 13.86
CA HIS A 241 14.07 -1.10 14.59
C HIS A 241 13.79 -1.07 16.10
N TRP A 242 13.80 -2.25 16.71
CA TRP A 242 13.60 -2.46 18.14
C TRP A 242 14.96 -2.85 18.76
N PRO A 243 15.66 -1.94 19.45
CA PRO A 243 17.00 -2.20 19.99
C PRO A 243 16.99 -3.36 20.99
N ASP A 244 15.92 -3.44 21.78
CA ASP A 244 15.75 -4.43 22.84
C ASP A 244 15.29 -5.80 22.32
N GLY A 245 15.17 -5.97 21.00
CA GLY A 245 14.83 -7.24 20.35
C GLY A 245 13.36 -7.68 20.47
N HIS A 246 12.53 -6.91 21.17
CA HIS A 246 11.12 -7.20 21.47
C HIS A 246 10.26 -7.69 20.29
N VAL A 247 10.48 -7.16 19.08
CA VAL A 247 9.76 -7.57 17.84
C VAL A 247 10.76 -8.02 16.77
N GLY A 248 11.62 -8.99 17.12
CA GLY A 248 12.60 -9.57 16.18
C GLY A 248 13.58 -8.56 15.60
N GLY A 249 13.93 -7.53 16.37
CA GLY A 249 14.84 -6.45 15.95
C GLY A 249 14.25 -5.44 14.96
N GLY A 250 12.99 -5.58 14.52
CA GLY A 250 12.30 -4.69 13.57
C GLY A 250 12.50 -5.05 12.09
N LYS A 251 11.77 -4.39 11.19
CA LYS A 251 11.61 -4.80 9.78
C LYS A 251 11.95 -3.71 8.76
N SER A 252 12.29 -4.13 7.55
CA SER A 252 12.53 -3.28 6.39
C SER A 252 11.36 -3.40 5.41
N PHE A 253 10.99 -2.31 4.72
CA PHE A 253 9.85 -2.30 3.81
C PHE A 253 10.11 -1.42 2.59
N ARG A 254 9.55 -1.82 1.46
CA ARG A 254 9.40 -0.96 0.28
C ARG A 254 8.15 -0.11 0.43
N PHE A 255 8.25 1.20 0.24
CA PHE A 255 7.08 2.06 0.14
C PHE A 255 6.51 1.98 -1.28
N ALA A 256 5.33 1.37 -1.39
CA ALA A 256 4.59 1.21 -2.64
C ALA A 256 3.53 2.30 -2.95
N PRO A 257 2.85 2.92 -1.96
CA PRO A 257 1.79 3.89 -2.26
C PRO A 257 2.29 5.12 -3.02
N PHE A 258 1.51 5.60 -4.00
CA PHE A 258 1.83 6.81 -4.79
C PHE A 258 1.02 8.02 -4.31
N PRO A 259 1.52 9.27 -4.35
CA PRO A 259 2.91 9.67 -4.62
C PRO A 259 3.90 9.15 -3.60
N VAL A 260 5.05 8.69 -4.11
CA VAL A 260 6.19 8.28 -3.29
C VAL A 260 6.92 9.55 -2.84
N THR A 261 6.81 9.86 -1.56
CA THR A 261 7.50 11.01 -0.93
C THR A 261 8.15 10.53 0.36
N LEU A 262 9.23 11.22 0.76
CA LEU A 262 9.93 10.89 2.00
C LEU A 262 8.97 10.94 3.18
N PHE A 263 8.18 12.00 3.27
CA PHE A 263 7.23 12.16 4.36
C PHE A 263 6.20 11.04 4.45
N ARG A 264 5.64 10.57 3.32
CA ARG A 264 4.68 9.45 3.37
C ARG A 264 5.34 8.13 3.74
N ALA A 265 6.60 7.93 3.37
CA ALA A 265 7.36 6.78 3.83
C ALA A 265 7.68 6.87 5.34
N GLU A 266 7.95 8.07 5.88
CA GLU A 266 8.08 8.30 7.32
C GLU A 266 6.77 8.01 8.07
N LEU A 267 5.62 8.46 7.55
CA LEU A 267 4.31 8.15 8.11
C LEU A 267 4.01 6.65 8.09
N ALA A 268 4.39 5.95 7.01
CA ALA A 268 4.26 4.50 6.94
C ALA A 268 5.15 3.77 7.97
N ALA A 269 6.36 4.29 8.21
CA ALA A 269 7.25 3.76 9.23
C ALA A 269 6.66 3.87 10.64
N ILE A 270 6.08 5.05 10.96
CA ILE A 270 5.38 5.30 12.22
C ILE A 270 4.16 4.40 12.36
N GLU A 271 3.34 4.29 11.30
CA GLU A 271 2.17 3.42 11.28
C GLU A 271 2.55 1.96 11.55
N GLU A 272 3.60 1.47 10.89
CA GLU A 272 4.07 0.09 11.03
C GLU A 272 4.68 -0.19 12.41
N ALA A 273 5.38 0.77 13.00
CA ALA A 273 5.87 0.65 14.37
C ALA A 273 4.73 0.49 15.39
N LEU A 274 3.66 1.26 15.23
CA LEU A 274 2.48 1.15 16.09
C LEU A 274 1.72 -0.17 15.86
N LYS A 275 1.61 -0.64 14.61
CA LYS A 275 1.05 -1.97 14.31
C LYS A 275 1.84 -3.07 15.01
N GLN A 276 3.16 -3.02 14.93
CA GLN A 276 4.04 -3.99 15.60
C GLN A 276 3.85 -3.97 17.12
N ALA A 277 3.68 -2.79 17.72
CA ALA A 277 3.41 -2.67 19.15
C ALA A 277 2.05 -3.28 19.55
N VAL A 278 0.99 -3.00 18.79
CA VAL A 278 -0.34 -3.56 19.01
C VAL A 278 -0.37 -5.08 18.80
N ASP A 279 0.31 -5.57 17.75
CA ASP A 279 0.41 -7.00 17.45
C ASP A 279 1.21 -7.76 18.51
N ALA A 280 2.20 -7.10 19.13
CA ALA A 280 2.97 -7.63 20.26
C ALA A 280 2.28 -7.44 21.62
N GLU A 281 1.03 -6.95 21.63
CA GLU A 281 0.22 -6.74 22.85
C GLU A 281 0.87 -5.80 23.88
N PHE A 282 1.66 -4.81 23.44
CA PHE A 282 2.20 -3.80 24.34
C PHE A 282 1.10 -2.85 24.83
N GLU A 283 1.13 -2.52 26.13
CA GLU A 283 0.26 -1.47 26.68
C GLU A 283 0.75 -0.07 26.30
N ASN A 284 2.08 0.14 26.29
CA ASN A 284 2.70 1.43 26.03
C ASN A 284 3.90 1.31 25.10
N VAL A 285 4.15 2.33 24.27
CA VAL A 285 5.28 2.36 23.32
C VAL A 285 5.81 3.77 23.12
N THR A 286 7.13 3.90 22.91
CA THR A 286 7.76 5.12 22.41
C THR A 286 8.24 4.92 20.98
N VAL A 287 7.67 5.68 20.04
CA VAL A 287 8.14 5.74 18.65
C VAL A 287 9.13 6.89 18.50
N ILE A 288 10.37 6.57 18.13
CA ILE A 288 11.45 7.53 17.93
C ILE A 288 11.59 7.81 16.44
N THR A 289 11.41 9.07 16.04
CA THR A 289 11.37 9.50 14.63
C THR A 289 12.23 10.73 14.35
N SER A 290 12.80 10.77 13.15
CA SER A 290 13.50 11.94 12.61
C SER A 290 12.60 12.92 11.86
N SER A 291 11.30 12.64 11.76
CA SER A 291 10.37 13.48 11.00
C SER A 291 9.88 14.66 11.85
N ALA A 292 10.58 15.80 11.77
CA ALA A 292 10.14 17.04 12.41
C ALA A 292 8.75 17.49 11.88
N HIS A 293 8.45 17.17 10.63
CA HIS A 293 7.17 17.49 10.00
C HIS A 293 6.02 16.70 10.64
N PHE A 294 6.22 15.41 10.91
CA PHE A 294 5.24 14.62 11.67
C PHE A 294 5.04 15.18 13.07
N MET A 295 6.13 15.52 13.77
CA MET A 295 6.06 16.04 15.14
C MET A 295 5.23 17.33 15.23
N LEU A 296 5.41 18.26 14.30
CA LEU A 296 4.57 19.46 14.25
C LEU A 296 3.12 19.16 13.92
N GLY A 297 2.87 18.35 12.89
CA GLY A 297 1.52 17.98 12.49
C GLY A 297 0.78 17.30 13.64
N TRP A 298 1.45 16.37 14.33
CA TRP A 298 0.90 15.67 15.48
C TRP A 298 0.58 16.63 16.63
N ARG A 299 1.49 17.56 16.94
CA ARG A 299 1.28 18.61 17.96
C ARG A 299 0.10 19.52 17.66
N SER A 300 -0.14 19.86 16.38
CA SER A 300 -1.27 20.69 15.97
C SER A 300 -2.55 19.89 15.68
N GLN A 301 -2.55 18.59 15.96
CA GLN A 301 -3.65 17.67 15.59
C GLN A 301 -4.00 17.77 14.09
N TRP A 302 -3.00 18.08 13.27
CA TRP A 302 -3.09 18.22 11.82
C TRP A 302 -4.13 19.24 11.35
N THR A 303 -4.45 20.21 12.21
CA THR A 303 -5.24 21.40 11.85
C THR A 303 -4.34 22.42 11.15
N ARG A 304 -4.75 22.90 9.97
CA ARG A 304 -4.06 24.00 9.26
C ARG A 304 -4.53 25.32 9.83
N THR A 305 -3.60 26.21 10.16
CA THR A 305 -3.88 27.52 10.78
C THR A 305 -4.24 28.63 9.79
N PHE A 306 -4.00 28.45 8.48
CA PHE A 306 -4.29 29.47 7.47
C PHE A 306 -4.93 28.84 6.21
N ASP A 307 -6.03 29.45 5.79
CA ASP A 307 -6.92 29.18 4.64
C ASP A 307 -7.81 27.92 4.68
N GLU A 308 -9.13 28.20 4.64
CA GLU A 308 -10.28 27.30 4.44
C GLU A 308 -10.00 25.81 4.72
N HIS A 309 -10.21 25.34 5.96
CA HIS A 309 -10.46 23.95 6.43
C HIS A 309 -10.16 22.79 5.44
N LYS A 310 -9.03 22.82 4.72
CA LYS A 310 -8.65 21.81 3.74
C LYS A 310 -7.75 20.81 4.45
N PRO A 311 -8.15 19.53 4.53
CA PRO A 311 -7.38 18.53 5.24
C PRO A 311 -5.99 18.34 4.63
N PHE A 312 -5.03 17.96 5.47
CA PHE A 312 -3.67 17.67 5.06
C PHE A 312 -3.63 16.51 4.05
N THR A 313 -2.82 16.62 2.98
CA THR A 313 -2.56 15.49 2.06
C THR A 313 -1.90 14.36 2.86
N SER A 314 -2.57 13.21 3.00
CA SER A 314 -2.25 12.07 3.90
C SER A 314 -3.10 11.95 5.18
N ARG A 315 -4.27 12.60 5.27
CA ARG A 315 -5.27 12.39 6.34
C ARG A 315 -5.50 10.92 6.69
N ALA A 316 -5.54 10.03 5.70
CA ALA A 316 -5.72 8.60 5.93
C ALA A 316 -4.59 7.95 6.74
N PHE A 317 -3.33 8.41 6.60
CA PHE A 317 -2.23 7.94 7.46
C PHE A 317 -2.44 8.42 8.89
N TYR A 318 -2.85 9.67 9.08
CA TYR A 318 -3.11 10.23 10.39
C TYR A 318 -4.22 9.48 11.12
N GLU A 319 -5.37 9.27 10.48
CA GLU A 319 -6.49 8.53 11.07
C GLU A 319 -6.09 7.10 11.47
N ARG A 320 -5.26 6.42 10.66
CA ARG A 320 -4.73 5.09 11.02
C ARG A 320 -3.77 5.13 12.20
N ILE A 321 -2.86 6.10 12.22
CA ILE A 321 -1.94 6.30 13.35
C ILE A 321 -2.74 6.60 14.63
N GLN A 322 -3.79 7.42 14.55
CA GLN A 322 -4.68 7.73 15.67
C GLN A 322 -5.47 6.51 16.14
N ASP A 323 -6.04 5.71 15.23
CA ASP A 323 -6.72 4.44 15.57
C ASP A 323 -5.78 3.46 16.28
N LEU A 324 -4.54 3.31 15.79
CA LEU A 324 -3.53 2.47 16.43
C LEU A 324 -3.14 3.00 17.81
N CYS A 325 -2.97 4.32 17.97
CA CYS A 325 -2.74 4.94 19.27
C CYS A 325 -3.92 4.74 20.24
N GLY A 326 -5.15 4.68 19.73
CA GLY A 326 -6.36 4.41 20.52
C GLY A 326 -6.42 2.99 21.09
N LYS A 327 -5.75 2.03 20.44
CA LYS A 327 -5.63 0.64 20.91
C LYS A 327 -4.57 0.45 22.00
N LEU A 328 -3.68 1.43 22.16
CA LEU A 328 -2.64 1.44 23.18
C LEU A 328 -3.10 2.27 24.38
N LYS A 329 -2.68 1.86 25.58
CA LYS A 329 -2.96 2.64 26.80
C LYS A 329 -2.27 3.99 26.71
N GLN A 330 -0.99 4.00 26.34
CA GLN A 330 -0.25 5.22 26.01
C GLN A 330 0.68 5.02 24.79
N ALA A 331 0.94 6.09 24.04
CA ALA A 331 1.89 6.08 22.94
C ALA A 331 2.60 7.43 22.90
N HIS A 332 3.93 7.41 22.86
CA HIS A 332 4.76 8.61 22.82
C HIS A 332 5.51 8.69 21.49
N PHE A 333 5.65 9.90 20.97
CA PHE A 333 6.47 10.20 19.81
C PHE A 333 7.63 11.08 20.23
N ARG A 334 8.86 10.63 20.03
CA ARG A 334 10.06 11.37 20.40
C ARG A 334 10.85 11.77 19.16
N TYR A 335 11.20 13.05 19.09
CA TYR A 335 12.03 13.57 18.00
C TYR A 335 13.50 13.34 18.29
N GLU A 336 14.19 12.66 17.37
CA GLU A 336 15.65 12.53 17.37
C GLU A 336 16.20 12.78 15.97
N GLU A 337 17.37 13.42 15.87
CA GLU A 337 18.06 13.55 14.59
C GLU A 337 18.74 12.23 14.21
N ASN A 338 18.62 11.85 12.94
CA ASN A 338 19.34 10.70 12.41
C ASN A 338 20.84 10.99 12.38
N SER A 339 21.59 10.45 13.33
CA SER A 339 23.05 10.43 13.28
C SER A 339 23.52 9.17 12.56
N SER A 340 23.92 9.30 11.29
CA SER A 340 24.48 8.21 10.46
C SER A 340 25.73 7.55 11.06
N ASN A 341 26.38 8.21 12.02
CA ASN A 341 27.56 7.69 12.71
C ASN A 341 27.22 6.83 13.94
N SER A 342 26.00 6.91 14.47
CA SER A 342 25.54 6.08 15.58
C SER A 342 25.28 4.64 15.13
N GLU A 343 25.40 3.68 16.05
CA GLU A 343 25.11 2.27 15.78
C GLU A 343 23.66 2.08 15.27
N ILE A 344 22.71 2.74 15.94
CA ILE A 344 21.29 2.76 15.57
C ILE A 344 21.11 3.40 14.18
N GLY A 345 21.75 4.54 13.90
CA GLY A 345 21.65 5.22 12.61
C GLY A 345 22.17 4.37 11.45
N LYS A 346 23.27 3.64 11.64
CA LYS A 346 23.80 2.69 10.64
C LYS A 346 22.83 1.55 10.37
N GLU A 347 22.22 1.00 11.42
CA GLU A 347 21.25 -0.09 11.28
C GLU A 347 19.96 0.40 10.58
N LEU A 348 19.45 1.59 10.93
CA LEU A 348 18.32 2.21 10.25
C LEU A 348 18.62 2.46 8.76
N GLU A 349 19.80 3.01 8.43
CA GLU A 349 20.19 3.25 7.05
C GLU A 349 20.30 1.96 6.25
N LYS A 350 20.92 0.93 6.83
CA LYS A 350 21.01 -0.42 6.24
C LYS A 350 19.62 -0.98 5.95
N LYS A 351 18.69 -0.91 6.90
CA LYS A 351 17.32 -1.40 6.75
C LYS A 351 16.50 -0.60 5.73
N CYS A 352 16.60 0.72 5.73
CA CYS A 352 15.95 1.55 4.71
C CYS A 352 16.49 1.26 3.31
N SER A 353 17.81 1.07 3.17
CA SER A 353 18.44 0.71 1.90
C SER A 353 18.04 -0.70 1.44
N GLN A 354 17.90 -1.64 2.38
CA GLN A 354 17.32 -2.96 2.12
C GLN A 354 15.86 -2.85 1.65
N GLY A 355 15.04 -2.02 2.31
CA GLY A 355 13.67 -1.74 1.88
C GLY A 355 13.58 -1.13 0.48
N LEU A 356 14.54 -0.29 0.09
CA LEU A 356 14.68 0.20 -1.28
C LEU A 356 15.02 -0.92 -2.27
N SER A 357 15.79 -1.94 -1.86
CA SER A 357 16.12 -3.07 -2.73
C SER A 357 14.95 -4.04 -2.97
N TYR A 358 13.93 -4.01 -2.11
CA TYR A 358 12.76 -4.87 -2.25
C TYR A 358 11.89 -4.49 -3.44
N VAL A 359 11.30 -5.50 -4.07
CA VAL A 359 10.34 -5.36 -5.17
C VAL A 359 9.09 -4.61 -4.67
N LEU A 360 8.44 -3.84 -5.55
CA LEU A 360 7.18 -3.17 -5.23
C LEU A 360 6.07 -4.21 -5.01
N ILE A 361 5.78 -4.49 -3.74
CA ILE A 361 4.69 -5.36 -3.32
C ILE A 361 3.36 -4.72 -3.77
N GLY A 362 2.56 -5.47 -4.51
CA GLY A 362 1.29 -5.02 -5.13
C GLY A 362 1.29 -5.01 -6.66
N LYS A 363 2.44 -5.18 -7.31
CA LYS A 363 2.52 -5.57 -8.74
C LYS A 363 3.01 -6.99 -8.96
N ASP A 364 3.65 -7.57 -7.96
CA ASP A 364 3.96 -8.98 -7.92
C ASP A 364 2.72 -9.72 -7.38
N THR A 365 2.10 -10.53 -8.25
CA THR A 365 0.98 -11.42 -7.91
C THR A 365 1.45 -12.85 -7.76
N SER A 366 2.75 -13.11 -7.81
CA SER A 366 3.29 -14.47 -7.75
C SER A 366 2.84 -15.23 -6.50
N GLU A 367 2.62 -14.54 -5.37
CA GLU A 367 2.07 -15.21 -4.17
C GLU A 367 0.63 -15.70 -4.37
N TYR A 368 -0.19 -15.07 -5.22
CA TYR A 368 -1.51 -15.59 -5.61
C TYR A 368 -1.43 -16.73 -6.64
N GLU A 369 -0.29 -16.85 -7.32
CA GLU A 369 -0.02 -17.82 -8.38
C GLU A 369 0.68 -19.08 -7.86
N LEU A 370 1.04 -19.13 -6.58
CA LEU A 370 1.61 -20.33 -5.95
C LEU A 370 0.66 -21.51 -6.10
N GLU A 371 1.19 -22.65 -6.53
CA GLU A 371 0.42 -23.88 -6.65
C GLU A 371 0.35 -24.62 -5.31
N VAL A 372 -0.69 -25.44 -5.10
CA VAL A 372 -0.83 -26.19 -3.83
C VAL A 372 0.39 -27.06 -3.56
N GLY A 373 0.97 -27.65 -4.61
CA GLY A 373 2.16 -28.49 -4.51
C GLY A 373 3.33 -27.78 -3.85
N ASP A 374 3.45 -26.46 -4.00
CA ASP A 374 4.51 -25.65 -3.38
C ASP A 374 4.23 -25.35 -1.89
N LEU A 375 2.98 -25.53 -1.45
CA LEU A 375 2.49 -25.16 -0.12
C LEU A 375 2.25 -26.37 0.80
N VAL A 376 2.27 -27.59 0.25
CA VAL A 376 2.00 -28.83 0.98
C VAL A 376 3.23 -29.72 1.06
N LYS A 377 3.31 -30.56 2.09
CA LYS A 377 4.31 -31.62 2.19
C LYS A 377 3.67 -32.96 1.87
N GLU A 378 4.45 -33.86 1.28
CA GLU A 378 4.03 -35.25 1.06
C GLU A 378 4.01 -36.03 2.38
N LYS A 379 3.16 -37.08 2.46
CA LYS A 379 2.99 -37.91 3.68
C LYS A 379 4.31 -38.51 4.18
N GLU A 380 5.28 -38.68 3.30
CA GLU A 380 6.59 -39.29 3.58
C GLU A 380 7.49 -38.39 4.43
N TYR A 381 7.21 -37.08 4.51
CA TYR A 381 7.97 -36.10 5.29
C TYR A 381 7.36 -35.82 6.67
N ARG A 382 6.46 -36.69 7.15
CA ARG A 382 5.90 -36.58 8.50
C ARG A 382 7.00 -36.76 9.54
N HIS A 383 7.07 -35.84 10.50
CA HIS A 383 7.91 -35.98 11.66
C HIS A 383 7.19 -36.81 12.73
N GLU A 384 7.88 -37.78 13.34
CA GLU A 384 7.33 -38.53 14.46
C GLU A 384 6.97 -37.60 15.62
N GLY A 385 5.79 -37.81 16.21
CA GLY A 385 5.31 -37.05 17.36
C GLY A 385 4.56 -35.75 17.04
N VAL A 386 4.49 -35.33 15.77
CA VAL A 386 3.68 -34.16 15.38
C VAL A 386 2.22 -34.58 15.22
N PRO A 387 1.27 -33.97 15.96
CA PRO A 387 -0.13 -34.34 15.87
C PRO A 387 -0.74 -33.95 14.52
N ILE A 388 -1.64 -34.80 14.03
CA ILE A 388 -2.29 -34.61 12.73
C ILE A 388 -3.77 -34.30 12.95
N VAL A 389 -4.22 -33.24 12.28
CA VAL A 389 -5.60 -32.79 12.25
C VAL A 389 -6.16 -32.98 10.86
N ARG A 390 -7.23 -33.75 10.74
CA ARG A 390 -7.97 -33.91 9.48
C ARG A 390 -9.13 -32.93 9.44
N LEU A 391 -9.16 -32.08 8.42
CA LEU A 391 -10.17 -31.06 8.20
C LEU A 391 -10.98 -31.36 6.94
N PHE A 392 -12.30 -31.50 7.11
CA PHE A 392 -13.25 -31.79 6.04
C PHE A 392 -14.14 -30.59 5.77
N LYS A 393 -14.20 -30.16 4.51
CA LYS A 393 -14.98 -29.00 4.08
C LYS A 393 -16.47 -29.31 3.96
N THR A 394 -17.29 -28.28 4.17
CA THR A 394 -18.73 -28.29 3.89
C THR A 394 -19.06 -28.50 2.41
N GLY A 395 -20.11 -29.29 2.14
CA GLY A 395 -20.65 -29.49 0.79
C GLY A 395 -20.03 -30.67 0.03
N THR A 396 -19.24 -31.50 0.70
CA THR A 396 -18.79 -32.81 0.22
C THR A 396 -19.75 -33.92 0.70
N SER A 397 -19.54 -35.17 0.30
CA SER A 397 -20.27 -36.32 0.84
C SER A 397 -19.89 -36.68 2.28
N MET A 398 -19.00 -35.90 2.90
CA MET A 398 -18.40 -36.16 4.21
C MET A 398 -18.97 -35.19 5.25
N ASN A 399 -18.92 -35.57 6.53
CA ASN A 399 -19.32 -34.69 7.63
C ASN A 399 -18.32 -33.53 7.74
N ALA A 400 -18.83 -32.29 7.72
CA ALA A 400 -18.00 -31.10 7.81
C ALA A 400 -17.51 -30.87 9.24
N GLY A 401 -16.21 -30.65 9.40
CA GLY A 401 -15.60 -30.54 10.72
C GLY A 401 -14.13 -30.93 10.70
N PHE A 402 -13.57 -31.15 11.89
CA PHE A 402 -12.21 -31.66 12.01
C PHE A 402 -12.08 -32.73 13.10
N VAL A 403 -11.02 -33.52 13.01
CA VAL A 403 -10.70 -34.58 13.97
C VAL A 403 -9.19 -34.70 14.15
N TRP A 404 -8.76 -34.87 15.39
CA TRP A 404 -7.37 -35.16 15.74
C TRP A 404 -7.12 -36.68 15.67
N GLU A 405 -6.07 -37.08 14.97
CA GLU A 405 -5.76 -38.50 14.70
C GLU A 405 -5.30 -39.28 15.94
N ASP A 406 -4.62 -38.59 16.87
CA ASP A 406 -4.01 -39.14 18.08
C ASP A 406 -5.03 -39.54 19.17
N GLU A 407 -6.27 -39.06 19.07
CA GLU A 407 -7.29 -39.28 20.07
C GLU A 407 -8.35 -40.30 19.64
N LYS A 408 -8.97 -40.97 20.62
CA LYS A 408 -10.25 -41.69 20.43
C LYS A 408 -11.49 -40.79 20.61
N ARG A 409 -11.28 -39.47 20.74
CA ARG A 409 -12.36 -38.50 20.96
C ARG A 409 -13.24 -38.35 19.73
N GLU A 410 -14.50 -37.98 19.94
CA GLU A 410 -15.37 -37.58 18.83
C GLU A 410 -14.78 -36.35 18.13
N GLY A 411 -14.92 -36.29 16.82
CA GLY A 411 -14.53 -35.14 16.03
C GLY A 411 -15.45 -33.95 16.28
N VAL A 412 -15.01 -32.76 15.90
CA VAL A 412 -15.77 -31.53 16.10
C VAL A 412 -16.54 -31.21 14.83
N SER A 413 -17.87 -31.20 14.91
CA SER A 413 -18.73 -30.74 13.82
C SER A 413 -18.71 -29.21 13.76
N CYS A 414 -18.23 -28.66 12.64
CA CYS A 414 -18.18 -27.22 12.46
C CYS A 414 -18.07 -26.83 10.99
N CYS A 415 -18.59 -25.65 10.66
CA CYS A 415 -18.62 -25.15 9.29
C CYS A 415 -18.00 -23.76 9.17
N GLY A 416 -17.51 -23.45 7.97
CA GLY A 416 -17.09 -22.09 7.61
C GLY A 416 -15.61 -21.83 7.79
N THR A 417 -14.95 -21.48 6.68
CA THR A 417 -13.63 -20.86 6.68
C THR A 417 -13.77 -19.37 6.99
N PRO A 418 -12.87 -18.74 7.79
CA PRO A 418 -11.75 -19.32 8.53
C PRO A 418 -12.08 -19.80 9.96
N SER A 419 -13.35 -19.75 10.38
CA SER A 419 -13.80 -20.07 11.74
C SER A 419 -13.30 -21.44 12.25
N VAL A 420 -13.35 -22.47 11.40
CA VAL A 420 -12.86 -23.81 11.75
C VAL A 420 -11.35 -23.83 12.00
N LEU A 421 -10.60 -23.06 11.21
CA LEU A 421 -9.14 -22.98 11.35
C LEU A 421 -8.74 -22.32 12.67
N ASN A 422 -9.44 -21.25 13.06
CA ASN A 422 -9.23 -20.63 14.35
C ASN A 422 -9.42 -21.63 15.49
N ARG A 423 -10.47 -22.47 15.43
CA ARG A 423 -10.70 -23.50 16.46
C ARG A 423 -9.59 -24.53 16.53
N ILE A 424 -9.10 -25.01 15.38
CA ILE A 424 -7.98 -25.96 15.33
C ILE A 424 -6.74 -25.35 15.98
N LEU A 425 -6.41 -24.09 15.65
CA LEU A 425 -5.23 -23.42 16.19
C LEU A 425 -5.38 -23.07 17.67
N GLU A 426 -6.57 -22.68 18.11
CA GLU A 426 -6.87 -22.46 19.54
C GLU A 426 -6.71 -23.76 20.33
N GLU A 427 -7.24 -24.86 19.81
CA GLU A 427 -7.12 -26.17 20.44
C GLU A 427 -5.67 -26.68 20.45
N ALA A 428 -4.88 -26.40 19.40
CA ALA A 428 -3.45 -26.69 19.38
C ALA A 428 -2.71 -25.96 20.52
N ILE A 429 -3.02 -24.67 20.72
CA ILE A 429 -2.45 -23.87 21.81
C ILE A 429 -2.89 -24.42 23.17
N GLU A 430 -4.17 -24.77 23.34
CA GLU A 430 -4.68 -25.37 24.58
C GLU A 430 -4.01 -26.70 24.91
N ARG A 431 -3.66 -27.49 23.87
CA ARG A 431 -2.89 -28.73 23.99
C ARG A 431 -1.39 -28.52 24.19
N ASN A 432 -0.93 -27.26 24.13
CA ASN A 432 0.48 -26.88 24.21
C ASN A 432 1.34 -27.45 23.06
N GLU A 433 0.74 -27.58 21.87
CA GLU A 433 1.39 -28.04 20.65
C GLU A 433 1.96 -26.85 19.88
N SER A 434 3.28 -26.84 19.68
CA SER A 434 3.95 -25.80 18.88
C SER A 434 3.90 -26.07 17.39
N ASP A 435 3.71 -27.33 17.00
CA ASP A 435 3.77 -27.80 15.62
C ASP A 435 2.60 -28.76 15.36
N ILE A 436 1.87 -28.54 14.27
CA ILE A 436 0.76 -29.41 13.86
C ILE A 436 0.79 -29.67 12.36
N ILE A 437 0.24 -30.81 11.94
CA ILE A 437 -0.03 -31.10 10.53
C ILE A 437 -1.54 -30.98 10.30
N ILE A 438 -1.96 -30.09 9.41
CA ILE A 438 -3.35 -30.01 8.97
C ILE A 438 -3.47 -30.66 7.60
N ARG A 439 -4.21 -31.76 7.57
CA ARG A 439 -4.61 -32.46 6.35
C ARG A 439 -5.99 -31.95 5.94
N ALA A 440 -6.10 -31.37 4.74
CA ALA A 440 -7.34 -30.74 4.29
C ALA A 440 -7.74 -31.11 2.86
N ASP A 441 -9.04 -31.16 2.59
CA ASP A 441 -9.64 -31.44 1.27
C ASP A 441 -9.87 -30.19 0.40
N SER A 442 -9.27 -29.05 0.78
CA SER A 442 -9.58 -27.76 0.19
C SER A 442 -8.33 -26.97 -0.14
N GLU A 443 -7.85 -27.09 -1.38
CA GLU A 443 -6.80 -26.26 -1.99
C GLU A 443 -6.99 -24.76 -1.68
N LYS A 444 -8.21 -24.24 -1.89
CA LYS A 444 -8.51 -22.83 -1.66
C LYS A 444 -8.24 -22.39 -0.21
N LEU A 445 -8.43 -23.29 0.75
CA LEU A 445 -8.19 -23.00 2.17
C LEU A 445 -6.68 -22.89 2.42
N ILE A 446 -5.91 -23.86 1.92
CA ILE A 446 -4.46 -23.92 2.04
C ILE A 446 -3.83 -22.66 1.44
N LYS A 447 -4.17 -22.36 0.16
CA LYS A 447 -3.72 -21.13 -0.52
C LYS A 447 -4.11 -19.87 0.24
N SER A 448 -5.34 -19.83 0.80
CA SER A 448 -5.80 -18.66 1.56
C SER A 448 -5.01 -18.44 2.86
N PHE A 449 -4.60 -19.50 3.55
CA PHE A 449 -3.91 -19.39 4.83
C PHE A 449 -2.39 -19.27 4.70
N GLU A 450 -1.79 -19.94 3.71
CA GLU A 450 -0.34 -19.89 3.50
C GLU A 450 0.09 -18.69 2.67
N ALA A 451 -0.57 -18.45 1.53
CA ALA A 451 -0.16 -17.38 0.63
C ALA A 451 -0.96 -16.09 0.84
N HIS A 452 -2.29 -16.16 0.79
CA HIS A 452 -3.09 -14.93 0.72
C HIS A 452 -3.15 -14.17 2.04
N LEU A 453 -3.03 -14.87 3.18
CA LEU A 453 -3.13 -14.28 4.52
C LEU A 453 -2.11 -13.15 4.72
N GLU A 454 -0.87 -13.37 4.27
CA GLU A 454 0.20 -12.39 4.37
C GLU A 454 -0.01 -11.21 3.41
N VAL A 455 -0.53 -11.46 2.21
CA VAL A 455 -0.93 -10.40 1.27
C VAL A 455 -2.06 -9.55 1.87
N TRP A 456 -3.09 -10.18 2.43
CA TRP A 456 -4.23 -9.49 3.02
C TRP A 456 -3.81 -8.66 4.22
N ARG A 457 -2.93 -9.16 5.09
CA ARG A 457 -2.37 -8.38 6.20
C ARG A 457 -1.66 -7.12 5.71
N ARG A 458 -0.74 -7.27 4.74
CA ARG A 458 0.03 -6.14 4.16
C ARG A 458 -0.91 -5.08 3.56
N ASN A 459 -2.02 -5.51 2.96
CA ASN A 459 -3.02 -4.64 2.35
C ASN A 459 -4.13 -4.16 3.31
N GLY A 460 -3.95 -4.33 4.63
CA GLY A 460 -4.91 -3.87 5.62
C GLY A 460 -6.26 -4.60 5.57
N TRP A 461 -6.21 -5.91 5.33
CA TRP A 461 -7.35 -6.83 5.24
C TRP A 461 -8.34 -6.47 4.14
N ARG A 462 -7.78 -6.07 2.99
CA ARG A 462 -8.54 -5.71 1.79
C ARG A 462 -8.16 -6.59 0.61
N ASN A 463 -9.12 -6.81 -0.27
CA ASN A 463 -8.89 -7.49 -1.55
C ASN A 463 -8.27 -6.52 -2.58
N SER A 464 -7.99 -7.03 -3.79
CA SER A 464 -7.48 -6.24 -4.91
C SER A 464 -8.39 -5.07 -5.34
N GLN A 465 -9.67 -5.10 -4.97
CA GLN A 465 -10.64 -4.02 -5.19
C GLN A 465 -10.69 -3.02 -4.02
N HIS A 466 -9.73 -3.08 -3.09
CA HIS A 466 -9.69 -2.32 -1.84
C HIS A 466 -10.91 -2.49 -0.93
N LYS A 467 -11.77 -3.47 -1.19
CA LYS A 467 -12.89 -3.83 -0.30
C LYS A 467 -12.37 -4.68 0.83
N ARG A 468 -12.94 -4.51 2.02
CA ARG A 468 -12.61 -5.35 3.18
C ARG A 468 -12.88 -6.82 2.84
N ILE A 469 -11.93 -7.71 3.12
CA ILE A 469 -12.11 -9.14 2.85
C ILE A 469 -13.25 -9.69 3.71
N GLY A 470 -14.00 -10.64 3.15
CA GLY A 470 -15.05 -11.34 3.89
C GLY A 470 -14.47 -12.01 5.13
N LYS A 471 -15.16 -11.87 6.27
CA LYS A 471 -14.71 -12.38 7.59
C LYS A 471 -13.31 -11.93 8.00
N SER A 472 -12.89 -10.72 7.60
CA SER A 472 -11.59 -10.13 7.97
C SER A 472 -11.20 -10.29 9.43
N ALA A 473 -12.11 -10.05 10.39
CA ALA A 473 -11.83 -10.23 11.81
C ALA A 473 -11.41 -11.67 12.19
N GLU A 474 -11.99 -12.68 11.54
CA GLU A 474 -11.62 -14.07 11.79
C GLU A 474 -10.28 -14.43 11.11
N TRP A 475 -9.97 -13.85 9.96
CA TRP A 475 -8.66 -14.00 9.32
C TRP A 475 -7.54 -13.27 10.08
N GLU A 476 -7.84 -12.10 10.63
CA GLU A 476 -6.98 -11.36 11.56
C GLU A 476 -6.63 -12.24 12.78
N LYS A 477 -7.63 -12.90 13.35
CA LYS A 477 -7.44 -13.88 14.44
C LYS A 477 -6.58 -15.05 14.00
N ALA A 478 -6.86 -15.63 12.83
CA ALA A 478 -6.10 -16.76 12.28
C ALA A 478 -4.62 -16.41 12.08
N TRP A 479 -4.33 -15.18 11.63
CA TRP A 479 -2.95 -14.68 11.51
C TRP A 479 -2.24 -14.62 12.86
N LYS A 480 -2.88 -14.08 13.90
CA LYS A 480 -2.30 -14.03 15.25
C LYS A 480 -1.99 -15.42 15.79
N LEU A 481 -2.91 -16.37 15.59
CA LEU A 481 -2.74 -17.76 16.02
C LEU A 481 -1.62 -18.46 15.23
N LYS A 482 -1.49 -18.19 13.92
CA LYS A 482 -0.40 -18.69 13.07
C LYS A 482 0.99 -18.28 13.55
N GLN A 483 1.12 -17.17 14.29
CA GLN A 483 2.41 -16.77 14.87
C GLN A 483 2.81 -17.61 16.10
N LYS A 484 1.87 -18.37 16.68
CA LYS A 484 2.07 -19.15 17.91
C LYS A 484 2.19 -20.66 17.64
N VAL A 485 1.60 -21.13 16.54
CA VAL A 485 1.60 -22.55 16.13
C VAL A 485 2.11 -22.66 14.71
N ASN A 486 3.12 -23.50 14.51
CA ASN A 486 3.64 -23.84 13.20
C ASN A 486 2.74 -24.87 12.52
N VAL A 487 2.26 -24.56 11.32
CA VAL A 487 1.30 -25.39 10.59
C VAL A 487 1.97 -25.96 9.34
N THR A 488 2.02 -27.28 9.25
CA THR A 488 2.37 -27.98 8.02
C THR A 488 1.09 -28.46 7.31
N TRP A 489 0.99 -28.24 6.00
CA TRP A 489 -0.20 -28.65 5.24
C TRP A 489 0.02 -29.94 4.47
N GLU A 490 -1.01 -30.78 4.46
CA GLU A 490 -1.16 -31.91 3.55
C GLU A 490 -2.48 -31.77 2.78
N ILE A 491 -2.46 -32.02 1.48
CA ILE A 491 -3.68 -32.06 0.67
C ILE A 491 -4.29 -33.48 0.68
N MET A 492 -5.61 -33.56 0.79
CA MET A 492 -6.37 -34.79 0.55
C MET A 492 -6.72 -34.87 -0.95
N ASP A 493 -5.74 -35.16 -1.80
CA ASP A 493 -5.94 -35.22 -3.27
C ASP A 493 -7.03 -36.23 -3.68
N THR A 494 -7.05 -37.37 -3.00
CA THR A 494 -8.13 -38.35 -3.06
C THR A 494 -8.47 -38.78 -1.65
N ILE A 495 -9.78 -38.86 -1.35
CA ILE A 495 -10.25 -39.32 -0.05
C ILE A 495 -10.02 -40.83 0.04
N ASP A 496 -9.08 -41.24 0.89
CA ASP A 496 -8.76 -42.63 1.13
C ASP A 496 -9.69 -43.27 2.19
N GLU A 497 -9.58 -44.59 2.39
CA GLU A 497 -10.43 -45.30 3.36
C GLU A 497 -10.16 -44.90 4.81
N ASP A 498 -8.95 -44.44 5.12
CA ASP A 498 -8.62 -43.92 6.45
C ASP A 498 -9.31 -42.57 6.68
N ASP A 499 -9.27 -41.67 5.69
CA ASP A 499 -10.02 -40.40 5.74
C ASP A 499 -11.53 -40.65 5.95
N ARG A 500 -12.10 -41.68 5.31
CA ARG A 500 -13.50 -42.13 5.53
C ARG A 500 -13.74 -42.65 6.94
N LEU A 501 -12.81 -43.43 7.49
CA LEU A 501 -12.93 -43.97 8.84
C LEU A 501 -12.91 -42.85 9.88
N GLN A 502 -12.01 -41.88 9.71
CA GLN A 502 -11.88 -40.75 10.63
C GLN A 502 -13.07 -39.80 10.54
N ASN A 503 -13.61 -39.57 9.34
CA ASN A 503 -14.78 -38.71 9.17
C ASN A 503 -16.03 -39.22 9.91
N LYS A 504 -16.18 -40.55 10.07
CA LYS A 504 -17.28 -41.13 10.86
C LYS A 504 -17.27 -40.69 12.34
N ARG A 505 -16.13 -40.23 12.85
CA ARG A 505 -16.01 -39.67 14.20
C ARG A 505 -16.58 -38.26 14.31
N ILE A 506 -16.77 -37.56 13.18
CA ILE A 506 -17.32 -36.21 13.16
C ILE A 506 -18.85 -36.32 13.17
N PRO A 507 -19.54 -35.72 14.16
CA PRO A 507 -20.99 -35.69 14.19
C PRO A 507 -21.58 -35.04 12.93
N VAL A 508 -22.69 -35.59 12.44
CA VAL A 508 -23.41 -35.03 11.29
C VAL A 508 -23.82 -33.60 11.62
N TYR A 509 -23.43 -32.66 10.75
CA TYR A 509 -23.72 -31.25 10.94
C TYR A 509 -25.23 -31.01 10.89
N GLN A 510 -25.85 -30.71 12.03
CA GLN A 510 -27.22 -30.23 12.10
C GLN A 510 -27.20 -28.71 12.02
N LYS A 511 -27.72 -28.16 10.93
CA LYS A 511 -27.90 -26.71 10.79
C LYS A 511 -29.03 -26.33 11.75
N GLU A 512 -28.70 -25.74 12.90
CA GLU A 512 -29.71 -25.14 13.79
C GLU A 512 -30.56 -24.16 12.96
N GLN A 513 -31.88 -24.34 13.03
CA GLN A 513 -32.88 -23.59 12.25
C GLN A 513 -33.00 -22.14 12.70
#